data_AF-A0A8D0GDH4-F1
#
_entry.id   AF-A0A8D0GDH4-F1
#
_cell.length_a   1.000
_cell.length_b   1.000
_cell.length_c   1.000
_cell.angle_alpha   90.00
_cell.angle_beta   90.00
_cell.angle_gamma   90.00
#
_symmetry.space_group_name_H-M   'P 1'
#
loop_
_entity.id
_entity.type
_entity.pdbx_description
1 polymer ?
#
loop_
_entity_poly.entity_id
_entity_poly.type
_entity_poly.pdbx_seq_one_letter_code
_entity_poly.pdbx_strand_id
1 'polypeptide(L)'
;MGTSKEKARTLTLKQALLGHTDTITCLTTSLAYHIIVSGSRDRTCIIWDLNKFSFLTQLRGHRAPVSALCINELTGDIVSCAGTYIHVWSINGNPIVSVNTFTGRSQQILCCCVSEMNEWDTQNVIVTGHSDGVVRFWRMEFLQVPETPAPEPVEILEMQEDCPEAQIGQEAQDEESSDSEAEDQCLSQDTKPRESQSQPSSTSHRPRAASNRAAAAWSADSGSDDSRRWSDQLSLDEKDGFIFVNYSEGQAKLHLQAQVNHPHPNHMEVRSYSKLKPGYRWERQLVFRSKLTMHTAFDRKDNAHPAEITALGISKDHSRILVGDSRGRVFSWSVSDQPGRSAADHWVKDEGGDSCSGCSVRFSLTERRHHCRNCGQLFCQKCSRFQSEIKRLKISSPVRVCQNCYYNLQHERGSEEGPKN
;
A
#
# COMPACT_ATOMS: atom_id res chain seq x y z
N MET A 1 -36.11 34.82 -29.54
CA MET A 1 -35.55 34.30 -28.27
C MET A 1 -35.90 32.82 -28.16
N GLY A 2 -34.98 31.92 -28.51
CA GLY A 2 -35.19 30.48 -28.40
C GLY A 2 -34.48 29.93 -27.17
N THR A 3 -35.22 29.64 -26.11
CA THR A 3 -34.68 28.94 -24.93
C THR A 3 -34.63 27.44 -25.23
N SER A 4 -33.43 26.92 -25.48
CA SER A 4 -33.18 25.48 -25.58
C SER A 4 -33.54 24.83 -24.24
N LYS A 5 -34.58 23.99 -24.21
CA LYS A 5 -34.90 23.13 -23.06
C LYS A 5 -33.86 22.02 -23.00
N GLU A 6 -32.81 22.20 -22.21
CA GLU A 6 -31.85 21.14 -21.92
C GLU A 6 -32.59 20.05 -21.10
N LYS A 7 -32.76 18.86 -21.68
CA LYS A 7 -33.37 17.72 -20.97
C LYS A 7 -32.43 17.31 -19.82
N ALA A 8 -32.96 17.29 -18.60
CA ALA A 8 -32.24 16.78 -17.44
C ALA A 8 -31.76 15.34 -17.70
N ARG A 9 -30.48 15.08 -17.48
CA ARG A 9 -29.91 13.74 -17.62
C ARG A 9 -30.35 12.88 -16.43
N THR A 10 -30.96 11.73 -16.70
CA THR A 10 -31.38 10.78 -15.67
C THR A 10 -30.41 9.61 -15.62
N LEU A 11 -29.98 9.23 -14.41
CA LEU A 11 -29.20 8.01 -14.19
C LEU A 11 -30.13 6.80 -14.22
N THR A 12 -29.78 5.79 -15.01
CA THR A 12 -30.51 4.52 -15.08
C THR A 12 -29.56 3.38 -14.76
N LEU A 13 -30.01 2.43 -13.93
CA LEU A 13 -29.23 1.23 -13.63
C LEU A 13 -29.14 0.38 -14.90
N LYS A 14 -27.92 0.15 -15.38
CA LYS A 14 -27.68 -0.68 -16.57
C LYS A 14 -27.55 -2.16 -16.23
N GLN A 15 -26.74 -2.51 -15.23
CA GLN A 15 -26.50 -3.88 -14.79
C GLN A 15 -25.99 -3.90 -13.34
N ALA A 16 -26.38 -4.91 -12.57
CA ALA A 16 -25.76 -5.24 -11.29
C ALA A 16 -24.72 -6.36 -11.48
N LEU A 17 -23.48 -6.13 -11.02
CA LEU A 17 -22.39 -7.10 -11.05
C LEU A 17 -22.33 -7.82 -9.70
N LEU A 18 -22.50 -9.14 -9.70
CA LEU A 18 -22.53 -9.97 -8.50
C LEU A 18 -21.34 -10.93 -8.52
N GLY A 19 -20.57 -10.99 -7.43
CA GLY A 19 -19.44 -11.92 -7.34
C GLY A 19 -18.64 -11.85 -6.04
N HIS A 20 -18.49 -10.67 -5.45
CA HIS A 20 -17.87 -10.55 -4.12
C HIS A 20 -18.72 -11.19 -3.02
N THR A 21 -18.07 -11.76 -2.02
CA THR A 21 -18.73 -12.45 -0.89
C THR A 21 -18.84 -11.57 0.36
N ASP A 22 -18.24 -10.39 0.33
CA ASP A 22 -18.29 -9.37 1.39
C ASP A 22 -18.34 -7.96 0.77
N THR A 23 -18.36 -6.92 1.60
CA THR A 23 -18.51 -5.52 1.18
C THR A 23 -17.41 -5.09 0.22
N ILE A 24 -17.81 -4.51 -0.91
CA ILE A 24 -16.92 -3.83 -1.85
C ILE A 24 -16.45 -2.52 -1.20
N THR A 25 -15.13 -2.33 -1.12
CA THR A 25 -14.49 -1.21 -0.43
C THR A 25 -13.92 -0.16 -1.38
N CYS A 26 -13.55 -0.57 -2.59
CA CYS A 26 -12.96 0.29 -3.59
C CYS A 26 -13.29 -0.20 -5.01
N LEU A 27 -13.36 0.74 -5.95
CA LEU A 27 -13.64 0.50 -7.36
C LEU A 27 -12.72 1.39 -8.20
N THR A 28 -12.29 0.89 -9.35
CA THR A 28 -11.61 1.68 -10.38
C THR A 28 -12.03 1.16 -11.76
N THR A 29 -11.90 1.99 -12.78
CA THR A 29 -12.30 1.67 -14.15
C THR A 29 -11.24 2.15 -15.12
N SER A 30 -10.95 1.34 -16.13
CA SER A 30 -10.14 1.76 -17.27
C SER A 30 -10.97 1.79 -18.54
N LEU A 31 -10.97 2.93 -19.20
CA LEU A 31 -11.59 3.09 -20.50
C LEU A 31 -10.69 2.59 -21.62
N ALA A 32 -9.37 2.72 -21.47
CA ALA A 32 -8.40 2.25 -22.46
C ALA A 32 -8.46 0.72 -22.64
N TYR A 33 -8.63 0.00 -21.53
CA TYR A 33 -8.68 -1.47 -21.53
C TYR A 33 -10.10 -2.04 -21.39
N HIS A 34 -11.12 -1.17 -21.29
CA HIS A 34 -12.52 -1.56 -21.12
C HIS A 34 -12.75 -2.52 -19.94
N ILE A 35 -12.18 -2.21 -18.77
CA ILE A 35 -12.38 -3.01 -17.56
C ILE A 35 -12.88 -2.19 -16.38
N ILE A 36 -13.52 -2.89 -15.45
CA ILE A 36 -13.79 -2.43 -14.08
C ILE A 36 -12.99 -3.34 -13.16
N VAL A 37 -12.40 -2.79 -12.09
CA VAL A 37 -11.80 -3.58 -11.03
C VAL A 37 -12.46 -3.20 -9.71
N SER A 38 -12.97 -4.20 -9.00
CA SER A 38 -13.54 -4.06 -7.65
C SER A 38 -12.67 -4.74 -6.62
N GLY A 39 -12.51 -4.14 -5.45
CA GLY A 39 -11.80 -4.69 -4.30
C GLY A 39 -12.74 -4.81 -3.11
N SER A 40 -12.53 -5.82 -2.27
CA SER A 40 -13.49 -6.20 -1.23
C SER A 40 -12.84 -6.58 0.10
N ARG A 41 -13.66 -6.58 1.16
CA ARG A 41 -13.30 -7.15 2.46
C ARG A 41 -13.11 -8.67 2.43
N ASP A 42 -13.61 -9.34 1.40
CA ASP A 42 -13.36 -10.77 1.15
C ASP A 42 -11.90 -11.08 0.75
N ARG A 43 -11.03 -10.05 0.72
CA ARG A 43 -9.60 -10.13 0.43
C ARG A 43 -9.31 -10.55 -1.01
N THR A 44 -10.21 -10.22 -1.92
CA THR A 44 -10.01 -10.39 -3.35
C THR A 44 -10.30 -9.11 -4.10
N CYS A 45 -9.76 -9.02 -5.32
CA CYS A 45 -10.26 -8.10 -6.32
C CYS A 45 -10.91 -8.88 -7.47
N ILE A 46 -11.89 -8.32 -8.16
CA ILE A 46 -12.47 -8.91 -9.37
C ILE A 46 -12.27 -7.93 -10.52
N ILE A 47 -11.80 -8.45 -11.66
CA ILE A 47 -11.77 -7.75 -12.94
C ILE A 47 -13.04 -8.11 -13.71
N TRP A 48 -13.72 -7.09 -14.23
CA TRP A 48 -14.96 -7.21 -15.00
C TRP A 48 -14.78 -6.57 -16.38
N ASP A 49 -15.49 -7.10 -17.36
CA ASP A 49 -15.62 -6.51 -18.69
C ASP A 49 -16.58 -5.31 -18.61
N LEU A 50 -16.10 -4.10 -18.98
CA LEU A 50 -16.89 -2.87 -18.94
C LEU A 50 -17.94 -2.79 -20.05
N ASN A 51 -17.78 -3.55 -21.14
CA ASN A 51 -18.70 -3.56 -22.27
C ASN A 51 -19.82 -4.59 -22.06
N LYS A 52 -19.46 -5.79 -21.60
CA LYS A 52 -20.35 -6.94 -21.41
C LYS A 52 -20.93 -7.02 -19.99
N PHE A 53 -20.36 -6.30 -19.02
CA PHE A 53 -20.73 -6.36 -17.61
C PHE A 53 -20.66 -7.79 -17.06
N SER A 54 -19.56 -8.49 -17.39
CA SER A 54 -19.33 -9.88 -17.01
C SER A 54 -18.04 -10.04 -16.21
N PHE A 55 -18.01 -11.05 -15.35
CA PHE A 55 -16.80 -11.48 -14.66
C PHE A 55 -15.71 -11.88 -15.67
N LEU A 56 -14.47 -11.43 -15.47
CA LEU A 56 -13.31 -11.87 -16.25
C LEU A 56 -12.38 -12.75 -15.42
N THR A 57 -11.88 -12.22 -14.31
CA THR A 57 -10.96 -12.95 -13.42
C THR A 57 -10.98 -12.38 -12.01
N GLN A 58 -10.43 -13.12 -11.06
CA GLN A 58 -10.32 -12.73 -9.66
C GLN A 58 -8.86 -12.70 -9.23
N LEU A 59 -8.44 -11.58 -8.66
CA LEU A 59 -7.12 -11.38 -8.08
C LEU A 59 -7.16 -11.87 -6.63
N ARG A 60 -6.44 -12.96 -6.36
CA ARG A 60 -6.39 -13.64 -5.06
C ARG A 60 -4.99 -13.54 -4.48
N GLY A 61 -4.87 -13.65 -3.15
CA GLY A 61 -3.58 -13.66 -2.45
C GLY A 61 -3.42 -12.54 -1.42
N HIS A 62 -4.37 -11.59 -1.35
CA HIS A 62 -4.35 -10.57 -0.31
C HIS A 62 -4.59 -11.18 1.07
N ARG A 63 -3.73 -10.83 2.03
CA ARG A 63 -3.82 -11.33 3.43
C ARG A 63 -4.70 -10.44 4.33
N ALA A 64 -5.26 -9.37 3.78
CA ALA A 64 -6.09 -8.40 4.47
C ALA A 64 -7.19 -7.89 3.52
N PRO A 65 -8.25 -7.23 4.04
CA PRO A 65 -9.22 -6.52 3.22
C PRO A 65 -8.54 -5.57 2.23
N VAL A 66 -9.03 -5.55 0.99
CA VAL A 66 -8.57 -4.56 0.00
C VAL A 66 -9.13 -3.21 0.40
N SER A 67 -8.30 -2.17 0.42
CA SER A 67 -8.68 -0.83 0.86
C SER A 67 -8.57 0.21 -0.24
N ALA A 68 -7.71 0.00 -1.23
CA ALA A 68 -7.52 0.93 -2.32
C ALA A 68 -7.13 0.22 -3.62
N LEU A 69 -7.53 0.82 -4.74
CA LEU A 69 -7.25 0.35 -6.10
C LEU A 69 -6.93 1.55 -7.00
N CYS A 70 -5.99 1.36 -7.93
CA CYS A 70 -5.82 2.24 -9.09
C CYS A 70 -5.32 1.45 -10.30
N ILE A 71 -5.47 2.02 -11.49
CA ILE A 71 -4.98 1.45 -12.75
C ILE A 71 -4.07 2.48 -13.40
N ASN A 72 -2.93 2.04 -13.93
CA ASN A 72 -2.15 2.85 -14.85
C ASN A 72 -2.78 2.71 -16.25
N GLU A 73 -3.47 3.74 -16.73
CA GLU A 73 -4.16 3.74 -18.03
C GLU A 73 -3.24 3.54 -19.23
N LEU A 74 -1.92 3.75 -19.07
CA LEU A 74 -0.94 3.62 -20.14
C LEU A 74 -0.31 2.22 -20.21
N THR A 75 -0.08 1.57 -19.06
CA THR A 75 0.56 0.25 -19.00
C THR A 75 -0.44 -0.89 -18.79
N GLY A 76 -1.61 -0.59 -18.22
CA GLY A 76 -2.60 -1.58 -17.80
C GLY A 76 -2.24 -2.27 -16.48
N ASP A 77 -1.19 -1.83 -15.79
CA ASP A 77 -0.87 -2.34 -14.46
C ASP A 77 -1.98 -1.94 -13.47
N ILE A 78 -2.49 -2.93 -12.74
CA ILE A 78 -3.48 -2.76 -11.69
C ILE A 78 -2.75 -2.76 -10.36
N VAL A 79 -2.93 -1.71 -9.56
CA VAL A 79 -2.40 -1.63 -8.21
C VAL A 79 -3.53 -1.85 -7.22
N SER A 80 -3.32 -2.75 -6.27
CA SER A 80 -4.24 -3.03 -5.17
C SER A 80 -3.52 -2.95 -3.84
N CYS A 81 -4.16 -2.34 -2.85
CA CYS A 81 -3.61 -2.20 -1.51
C CYS A 81 -4.48 -2.98 -0.52
N ALA A 82 -3.85 -3.76 0.35
CA ALA A 82 -4.54 -4.55 1.36
C ALA A 82 -3.72 -4.57 2.66
N GLY A 83 -4.28 -4.02 3.74
CA GLY A 83 -3.53 -3.81 4.98
C GLY A 83 -2.28 -2.95 4.72
N THR A 84 -1.10 -3.49 4.97
CA THR A 84 0.19 -2.82 4.72
C THR A 84 0.83 -3.20 3.39
N TYR A 85 0.19 -4.04 2.58
CA TYR A 85 0.76 -4.55 1.33
C TYR A 85 0.27 -3.78 0.11
N ILE A 86 1.19 -3.56 -0.83
CA ILE A 86 0.91 -3.15 -2.20
C ILE A 86 1.12 -4.37 -3.10
N HIS A 87 0.12 -4.70 -3.92
CA HIS A 87 0.24 -5.70 -4.98
C HIS A 87 0.03 -5.03 -6.33
N VAL A 88 0.88 -5.37 -7.28
CA VAL A 88 0.75 -4.94 -8.69
C VAL A 88 0.47 -6.17 -9.53
N TRP A 89 -0.50 -6.04 -10.43
CA TRP A 89 -0.97 -7.10 -11.32
C TRP A 89 -0.95 -6.60 -12.76
N SER A 90 -0.81 -7.53 -13.70
CA SER A 90 -1.08 -7.20 -15.09
C SER A 90 -2.59 -7.00 -15.30
N ILE A 91 -2.94 -6.38 -16.43
CA ILE A 91 -4.34 -6.21 -16.85
C ILE A 91 -5.11 -7.54 -16.95
N ASN A 92 -4.39 -8.64 -17.19
CA ASN A 92 -4.95 -9.99 -17.29
C ASN A 92 -5.05 -10.71 -15.92
N GLY A 93 -4.64 -10.04 -14.84
CA GLY A 93 -4.70 -10.55 -13.47
C GLY A 93 -3.51 -11.40 -13.03
N ASN A 94 -2.41 -11.40 -13.79
CA ASN A 94 -1.19 -12.08 -13.34
C ASN A 94 -0.47 -11.24 -12.27
N PRO A 95 -0.01 -11.83 -11.17
CA PRO A 95 0.78 -11.10 -10.17
C PRO A 95 2.12 -10.66 -10.75
N ILE A 96 2.48 -9.40 -10.54
CA ILE A 96 3.76 -8.83 -10.97
C ILE A 96 4.69 -8.66 -9.77
N VAL A 97 4.22 -7.98 -8.71
CA VAL A 97 5.01 -7.76 -7.50
C VAL A 97 4.10 -7.58 -6.29
N SER A 98 4.60 -7.97 -5.10
CA SER A 98 3.97 -7.68 -3.81
C SER A 98 5.02 -7.15 -2.83
N VAL A 99 4.73 -6.01 -2.19
CA VAL A 99 5.63 -5.38 -1.22
C VAL A 99 4.89 -5.02 0.05
N ASN A 100 5.47 -5.38 1.20
CA ASN A 100 5.00 -4.92 2.49
C ASN A 100 5.62 -3.55 2.80
N THR A 101 4.78 -2.58 3.13
CA THR A 101 5.18 -1.20 3.46
C THR A 101 5.41 -0.98 4.96
N PHE A 102 5.24 -2.02 5.78
CA PHE A 102 5.35 -1.94 7.24
C PHE A 102 6.75 -1.51 7.68
N THR A 103 6.84 -0.41 8.42
CA THR A 103 8.08 0.07 9.06
C THR A 103 7.90 0.21 10.58
N GLY A 104 6.93 -0.48 11.18
CA GLY A 104 6.50 -0.31 12.58
C GLY A 104 5.00 -0.01 12.71
N ARG A 105 4.58 0.67 13.78
CA ARG A 105 3.15 0.93 14.18
C ARG A 105 2.14 1.03 13.02
N SER A 106 1.00 0.34 13.15
CA SER A 106 -0.20 0.37 12.27
C SER A 106 -0.17 1.34 11.07
N GLN A 107 0.34 0.90 9.91
CA GLN A 107 0.49 1.69 8.68
C GLN A 107 -0.41 1.20 7.55
N GLN A 108 -1.67 0.89 7.87
CA GLN A 108 -2.64 0.48 6.86
C GLN A 108 -2.69 1.51 5.73
N ILE A 109 -2.65 1.04 4.50
CA ILE A 109 -2.83 1.84 3.31
C ILE A 109 -4.32 2.09 3.15
N LEU A 110 -4.73 3.35 3.03
CA LEU A 110 -6.14 3.76 2.96
C LEU A 110 -6.54 4.24 1.57
N CYS A 111 -5.59 4.80 0.83
CA CYS A 111 -5.80 5.28 -0.53
C CYS A 111 -4.52 5.14 -1.36
N CYS A 112 -4.66 5.05 -2.68
CA CYS A 112 -3.54 5.04 -3.60
C CYS A 112 -3.90 5.74 -4.91
N CYS A 113 -2.88 6.17 -5.63
CA CYS A 113 -2.97 6.65 -7.00
C CYS A 113 -1.66 6.34 -7.74
N VAL A 114 -1.68 6.42 -9.07
CA VAL A 114 -0.53 6.18 -9.93
C VAL A 114 -0.39 7.32 -10.92
N SER A 115 0.83 7.69 -11.27
CA SER A 115 1.08 8.60 -12.40
C SER A 115 0.88 7.88 -13.72
N GLU A 116 0.32 8.56 -14.71
CA GLU A 116 0.08 8.03 -16.06
C GLU A 116 1.31 8.29 -16.95
N MET A 117 2.46 7.73 -16.54
CA MET A 117 3.71 7.81 -17.30
C MET A 117 4.12 6.40 -17.76
N ASN A 118 5.02 6.33 -18.76
CA ASN A 118 5.50 5.05 -19.27
C ASN A 118 6.19 4.23 -18.16
N GLU A 119 6.17 2.90 -18.26
CA GLU A 119 6.77 2.01 -17.25
C GLU A 119 8.28 2.23 -17.04
N TRP A 120 8.99 2.66 -18.08
CA TRP A 120 10.43 2.96 -18.02
C TRP A 120 10.74 4.38 -17.53
N ASP A 121 9.72 5.21 -17.31
CA ASP A 121 9.94 6.55 -16.79
C ASP A 121 10.25 6.49 -15.30
N THR A 122 11.43 6.98 -14.91
CA THR A 122 11.85 7.09 -13.50
C THR A 122 10.92 7.96 -12.65
N GLN A 123 10.10 8.80 -13.28
CA GLN A 123 9.07 9.61 -12.64
C GLN A 123 7.73 8.88 -12.49
N ASN A 124 7.57 7.71 -13.13
CA ASN A 124 6.39 6.89 -12.95
C ASN A 124 6.36 6.34 -11.51
N VAL A 125 5.38 6.78 -10.74
CA VAL A 125 5.26 6.48 -9.33
C VAL A 125 3.88 5.96 -8.98
N ILE A 126 3.88 4.98 -8.08
CA ILE A 126 2.72 4.62 -7.28
C ILE A 126 2.81 5.43 -5.99
N VAL A 127 1.70 6.04 -5.60
CA VAL A 127 1.62 6.84 -4.37
C VAL A 127 0.58 6.23 -3.46
N THR A 128 0.94 6.06 -2.19
CA THR A 128 0.07 5.48 -1.16
C THR A 128 -0.11 6.43 0.01
N GLY A 129 -1.34 6.56 0.49
CA GLY A 129 -1.70 7.31 1.68
C GLY A 129 -2.04 6.33 2.81
N HIS A 130 -1.48 6.59 3.99
CA HIS A 130 -1.50 5.65 5.11
C HIS A 130 -2.20 6.22 6.35
N SER A 131 -2.66 5.31 7.21
CA SER A 131 -3.21 5.60 8.54
C SER A 131 -2.21 6.24 9.50
N ASP A 132 -0.92 6.12 9.26
CA ASP A 132 0.11 6.83 10.05
C ASP A 132 0.28 8.30 9.64
N GLY A 133 -0.50 8.79 8.68
CA GLY A 133 -0.45 10.16 8.19
C GLY A 133 0.72 10.45 7.24
N VAL A 134 1.34 9.42 6.68
CA VAL A 134 2.43 9.57 5.71
C VAL A 134 1.93 9.25 4.31
N VAL A 135 2.35 10.06 3.35
CA VAL A 135 2.23 9.73 1.92
C VAL A 135 3.56 9.12 1.48
N ARG A 136 3.54 7.96 0.83
CA ARG A 136 4.75 7.26 0.34
C ARG A 136 4.72 7.17 -1.18
N PHE A 137 5.87 7.38 -1.80
CA PHE A 137 6.08 7.21 -3.24
C PHE A 137 6.92 5.97 -3.48
N TRP A 138 6.52 5.23 -4.50
CA TRP A 138 7.15 4.00 -4.92
C TRP A 138 7.39 4.08 -6.42
N ARG A 139 8.47 3.49 -6.91
CA ARG A 139 8.76 3.39 -8.34
C ARG A 139 8.99 1.93 -8.73
N MET A 140 8.67 1.59 -9.97
CA MET A 140 9.00 0.29 -10.53
C MET A 140 10.43 0.32 -11.06
N GLU A 141 11.22 -0.67 -10.67
CA GLU A 141 12.56 -0.91 -11.21
C GLU A 141 12.65 -2.30 -11.82
N PHE A 142 13.48 -2.42 -12.85
CA PHE A 142 13.84 -3.71 -13.42
C PHE A 142 15.20 -4.10 -12.87
N LEU A 143 15.27 -5.19 -12.12
CA LEU A 143 16.51 -5.73 -11.60
C LEU A 143 16.83 -7.04 -12.32
N GLN A 144 18.12 -7.28 -12.56
CA GLN A 144 18.57 -8.58 -13.05
C GLN A 144 18.72 -9.51 -11.84
N VAL A 145 17.95 -10.59 -11.82
CA VAL A 145 18.07 -11.64 -10.80
C VAL A 145 18.65 -12.91 -11.43
N PRO A 146 19.49 -13.68 -10.73
CA PRO A 146 19.96 -14.97 -11.23
C PRO A 146 18.77 -15.87 -11.54
N GLU A 147 18.82 -16.59 -12.65
CA GLU A 147 17.89 -17.68 -12.90
C GLU A 147 18.21 -18.79 -11.91
N THR A 148 17.40 -18.92 -10.85
CA THR A 148 17.43 -20.12 -10.01
C THR A 148 16.93 -21.29 -10.85
N PRO A 149 17.71 -22.35 -11.05
CA PRO A 149 17.22 -23.56 -11.68
C PRO A 149 15.97 -24.03 -10.93
N ALA A 150 14.94 -24.45 -11.67
CA ALA A 150 13.80 -25.11 -11.03
C ALA A 150 14.34 -26.29 -10.21
N PRO A 151 13.87 -26.53 -8.97
CA PRO A 151 14.23 -27.75 -8.26
C PRO A 151 13.87 -28.94 -9.15
N GLU A 152 14.81 -29.87 -9.33
CA GLU A 152 14.55 -31.07 -10.13
C GLU A 152 13.35 -31.80 -9.54
N PRO A 153 12.42 -32.31 -10.38
CA PRO A 153 11.29 -33.07 -9.88
C PRO A 153 11.82 -34.27 -9.10
N VAL A 154 11.46 -34.34 -7.82
CA VAL A 154 11.74 -35.51 -6.99
C VAL A 154 10.90 -36.66 -7.56
N GLU A 155 11.54 -37.65 -8.17
CA GLU A 155 10.88 -38.91 -8.52
C GLU A 155 10.37 -39.55 -7.22
N ILE A 156 9.05 -39.55 -7.05
CA ILE A 156 8.39 -40.28 -5.98
C ILE A 156 8.48 -41.76 -6.40
N LEU A 157 9.41 -42.50 -5.80
CA LEU A 157 9.43 -43.96 -5.90
C LEU A 157 8.14 -44.50 -5.26
N GLU A 158 7.24 -44.99 -6.10
CA GLU A 158 6.04 -45.71 -5.66
C GLU A 158 6.49 -46.97 -4.89
N MET A 159 6.33 -46.97 -3.57
CA MET A 159 6.42 -48.19 -2.78
C MET A 159 5.18 -49.03 -3.08
N GLN A 160 5.43 -50.13 -3.79
CA GLN A 160 4.46 -51.17 -4.12
C GLN A 160 4.07 -51.92 -2.84
N GLU A 161 2.85 -51.71 -2.33
CA GLU A 161 2.27 -52.52 -1.27
C GLU A 161 1.82 -53.87 -1.85
N ASP A 162 2.65 -54.89 -1.67
CA ASP A 162 2.25 -56.29 -1.81
C ASP A 162 1.51 -56.72 -0.54
N CYS A 163 0.23 -57.07 -0.67
CA CYS A 163 -0.52 -57.83 0.35
C CYS A 163 -1.16 -59.05 -0.33
N PRO A 164 -0.91 -60.29 0.14
CA PRO A 164 -1.45 -61.48 -0.49
C PRO A 164 -2.92 -61.71 -0.12
N GLU A 165 -3.73 -61.96 -1.14
CA GLU A 165 -5.14 -62.36 -1.07
C GLU A 165 -5.30 -63.72 -0.35
N ALA A 166 -6.08 -63.75 0.73
CA ALA A 166 -6.62 -64.98 1.29
C ALA A 166 -8.11 -65.09 0.94
N GLN A 167 -8.41 -66.05 0.07
CA GLN A 167 -9.75 -66.49 -0.31
C GLN A 167 -10.47 -67.16 0.87
N ILE A 168 -11.67 -66.69 1.23
CA ILE A 168 -12.75 -67.55 1.76
C ILE A 168 -14.07 -67.03 1.18
N GLY A 169 -14.81 -67.92 0.50
CA GLY A 169 -16.01 -67.59 -0.26
C GLY A 169 -17.34 -67.89 0.42
N GLN A 170 -18.38 -67.55 -0.35
CA GLN A 170 -19.74 -68.10 -0.42
C GLN A 170 -20.70 -68.01 0.79
N GLU A 171 -21.63 -67.06 0.61
CA GLU A 171 -23.09 -67.07 0.81
C GLU A 171 -23.80 -68.15 1.67
N ALA A 172 -24.64 -67.60 2.57
CA ALA A 172 -26.01 -67.98 2.96
C ALA A 172 -26.28 -69.22 3.85
N GLN A 173 -26.81 -68.96 5.06
CA GLN A 173 -28.00 -69.62 5.64
C GLN A 173 -28.43 -69.00 6.99
N ASP A 174 -29.68 -68.49 6.99
CA ASP A 174 -30.80 -68.60 7.94
C ASP A 174 -30.65 -68.52 9.49
N GLU A 175 -31.42 -67.55 10.03
CA GLU A 175 -32.36 -67.59 11.19
C GLU A 175 -31.86 -67.85 12.63
N GLU A 176 -31.99 -66.84 13.52
CA GLU A 176 -33.02 -66.76 14.59
C GLU A 176 -32.72 -65.69 15.67
N SER A 177 -33.68 -64.77 15.85
CA SER A 177 -34.29 -64.25 17.10
C SER A 177 -33.48 -64.10 18.41
N SER A 178 -33.49 -62.89 19.00
CA SER A 178 -34.07 -62.65 20.34
C SER A 178 -34.22 -61.15 20.68
N ASP A 179 -35.44 -60.76 21.01
CA ASP A 179 -35.85 -59.50 21.65
C ASP A 179 -35.28 -59.33 23.06
N SER A 180 -35.14 -58.06 23.48
CA SER A 180 -35.67 -57.58 24.77
C SER A 180 -35.63 -56.05 24.86
N GLU A 181 -36.82 -55.46 24.94
CA GLU A 181 -37.08 -54.08 25.35
C GLU A 181 -36.90 -53.90 26.87
N ALA A 182 -36.55 -52.68 27.30
CA ALA A 182 -36.79 -52.19 28.64
C ALA A 182 -37.07 -50.68 28.60
N GLU A 183 -38.34 -50.33 28.80
CA GLU A 183 -38.80 -48.98 29.12
C GLU A 183 -38.69 -48.68 30.63
N ASP A 184 -38.74 -47.37 30.91
CA ASP A 184 -39.24 -46.71 32.13
C ASP A 184 -38.42 -46.71 33.44
N GLN A 185 -37.96 -45.51 33.84
CA GLN A 185 -38.69 -44.73 34.86
C GLN A 185 -38.09 -43.34 35.11
N CYS A 186 -38.99 -42.35 35.11
CA CYS A 186 -38.80 -40.99 35.62
C CYS A 186 -39.10 -40.98 37.14
N LEU A 187 -38.23 -40.34 37.94
CA LEU A 187 -38.59 -39.89 39.28
C LEU A 187 -38.10 -38.46 39.52
N SER A 188 -39.09 -37.64 39.86
CA SER A 188 -39.08 -36.27 40.36
C SER A 188 -38.25 -36.07 41.63
N GLN A 189 -37.64 -34.89 41.77
CA GLN A 189 -37.68 -34.18 43.05
C GLN A 189 -37.51 -32.66 42.89
N ASP A 190 -38.49 -31.97 43.45
CA ASP A 190 -38.62 -30.53 43.61
C ASP A 190 -37.50 -29.90 44.44
N THR A 191 -37.09 -28.67 44.10
CA THR A 191 -36.83 -27.62 45.09
C THR A 191 -36.85 -26.22 44.47
N LYS A 192 -37.74 -25.37 44.99
CA LYS A 192 -37.76 -23.89 44.92
C LYS A 192 -37.87 -23.39 46.39
N PRO A 193 -37.72 -22.08 46.75
CA PRO A 193 -37.61 -20.88 45.90
C PRO A 193 -36.55 -19.84 46.36
N ARG A 194 -36.30 -18.79 45.56
CA ARG A 194 -36.49 -17.37 45.97
C ARG A 194 -36.34 -16.38 44.81
N GLU A 195 -37.09 -15.29 44.95
CA GLU A 195 -37.55 -14.33 43.96
C GLU A 195 -36.59 -13.15 43.72
N SER A 196 -36.63 -12.56 42.52
CA SER A 196 -36.91 -11.13 42.37
C SER A 196 -37.48 -10.82 40.98
N GLN A 197 -38.53 -10.02 40.99
CA GLN A 197 -39.39 -9.61 39.87
C GLN A 197 -38.70 -8.51 39.05
N SER A 198 -38.85 -8.45 37.72
CA SER A 198 -39.87 -7.58 37.12
C SER A 198 -40.18 -7.91 35.65
N GLN A 199 -41.45 -7.73 35.31
CA GLN A 199 -42.12 -7.86 34.00
C GLN A 199 -42.44 -6.43 33.45
N PRO A 200 -42.98 -6.20 32.21
CA PRO A 200 -43.96 -7.07 31.53
C PRO A 200 -43.96 -7.19 29.98
N SER A 201 -44.72 -8.21 29.53
CA SER A 201 -45.65 -8.28 28.36
C SER A 201 -45.14 -8.03 26.92
N SER A 202 -45.57 -8.72 25.85
CA SER A 202 -46.42 -9.90 25.62
C SER A 202 -46.51 -10.14 24.10
N THR A 203 -46.55 -11.42 23.67
CA THR A 203 -47.32 -12.00 22.52
C THR A 203 -47.09 -11.53 21.06
N SER A 204 -47.13 -12.34 19.99
CA SER A 204 -47.06 -13.78 19.74
C SER A 204 -47.35 -14.07 18.24
N HIS A 205 -46.74 -15.14 17.73
CA HIS A 205 -47.20 -16.04 16.65
C HIS A 205 -46.90 -15.79 15.15
N ARG A 206 -46.55 -16.95 14.58
CA ARG A 206 -46.03 -17.38 13.27
C ARG A 206 -47.22 -17.78 12.36
N PRO A 207 -47.02 -18.16 11.08
CA PRO A 207 -46.82 -19.60 10.83
C PRO A 207 -45.79 -19.93 9.73
N ARG A 208 -45.52 -21.23 9.68
CA ARG A 208 -44.52 -21.99 8.93
C ARG A 208 -45.21 -22.61 7.71
N ALA A 209 -44.51 -22.76 6.59
CA ALA A 209 -44.79 -23.81 5.61
C ALA A 209 -43.47 -24.30 5.01
N ALA A 210 -43.37 -25.62 4.90
CA ALA A 210 -42.25 -26.38 4.40
C ALA A 210 -42.60 -26.95 3.01
N SER A 211 -41.58 -27.22 2.18
CA SER A 211 -41.61 -28.34 1.25
C SER A 211 -40.18 -28.74 0.85
N ASN A 212 -39.94 -30.04 0.98
CA ASN A 212 -38.77 -30.85 0.66
C ASN A 212 -38.36 -30.77 -0.83
N ARG A 213 -37.04 -30.90 -1.12
CA ARG A 213 -36.48 -32.18 -1.61
C ARG A 213 -34.96 -32.12 -1.89
N ALA A 214 -34.36 -33.28 -1.59
CA ALA A 214 -33.21 -33.94 -2.21
C ALA A 214 -31.80 -33.40 -1.93
N ALA A 215 -31.11 -34.18 -1.10
CA ALA A 215 -29.68 -34.23 -0.92
C ALA A 215 -28.96 -34.70 -2.19
N ALA A 216 -27.77 -34.16 -2.41
CA ALA A 216 -26.69 -34.84 -3.13
C ALA A 216 -25.40 -34.56 -2.35
N ALA A 217 -25.05 -35.51 -1.49
CA ALA A 217 -23.70 -35.63 -0.95
C ALA A 217 -22.80 -36.14 -2.08
N TRP A 218 -21.79 -35.36 -2.46
CA TRP A 218 -20.73 -35.81 -3.35
C TRP A 218 -19.41 -35.67 -2.62
N SER A 219 -18.75 -36.81 -2.57
CA SER A 219 -17.55 -37.15 -1.83
C SER A 219 -16.36 -36.29 -2.23
N ALA A 220 -15.46 -36.14 -1.26
CA ALA A 220 -14.11 -35.71 -1.48
C ALA A 220 -13.43 -36.61 -2.52
N ASP A 221 -12.75 -35.99 -3.48
CA ASP A 221 -11.51 -36.53 -4.02
C ASP A 221 -10.58 -35.41 -4.50
N SER A 222 -9.41 -35.40 -3.85
CA SER A 222 -8.07 -35.05 -4.32
C SER A 222 -7.91 -34.16 -5.55
N GLY A 223 -7.45 -32.94 -5.31
CA GLY A 223 -6.90 -32.03 -6.32
C GLY A 223 -5.74 -31.22 -5.75
N SER A 224 -4.55 -31.83 -5.75
CA SER A 224 -3.20 -31.26 -5.70
C SER A 224 -3.01 -29.85 -5.09
N ASP A 225 -2.51 -29.84 -3.86
CA ASP A 225 -2.02 -28.66 -3.13
C ASP A 225 -0.69 -28.15 -3.74
N ASP A 226 -0.76 -27.22 -4.69
CA ASP A 226 0.42 -26.50 -5.22
C ASP A 226 0.60 -25.12 -4.54
N SER A 227 0.02 -24.93 -3.35
CA SER A 227 0.06 -23.66 -2.61
C SER A 227 1.33 -23.45 -1.78
N ARG A 228 2.31 -24.37 -1.85
CA ARG A 228 3.43 -24.42 -0.88
C ARG A 228 4.69 -23.64 -1.26
N ARG A 229 4.67 -22.75 -2.27
CA ARG A 229 5.88 -21.96 -2.61
C ARG A 229 6.15 -20.72 -1.75
N TRP A 230 5.34 -20.43 -0.74
CA TRP A 230 5.65 -19.37 0.21
C TRP A 230 5.34 -19.78 1.65
N SER A 231 6.18 -20.65 2.21
CA SER A 231 6.27 -20.80 3.66
C SER A 231 7.73 -20.85 4.10
N ASP A 232 8.04 -19.85 4.94
CA ASP A 232 8.78 -19.96 6.18
C ASP A 232 10.26 -20.31 6.12
N GLN A 233 11.09 -19.29 5.90
CA GLN A 233 12.32 -19.17 6.67
C GLN A 233 12.84 -17.72 6.75
N LEU A 234 12.26 -16.91 7.63
CA LEU A 234 12.96 -15.74 8.17
C LEU A 234 12.66 -15.65 9.67
N SER A 235 13.59 -16.19 10.45
CA SER A 235 13.72 -15.93 11.87
C SER A 235 13.77 -14.41 12.10
N LEU A 236 12.88 -13.93 12.96
CA LEU A 236 12.92 -12.58 13.50
C LEU A 236 14.23 -12.41 14.28
N ASP A 237 15.16 -11.64 13.71
CA ASP A 237 16.26 -11.05 14.46
C ASP A 237 16.03 -9.53 14.53
N GLU A 238 15.84 -9.01 15.74
CA GLU A 238 15.44 -7.63 16.04
C GLU A 238 16.62 -6.63 15.94
N LYS A 239 17.45 -6.72 14.90
CA LYS A 239 18.53 -5.75 14.68
C LYS A 239 18.59 -5.26 13.24
N ASP A 240 18.22 -3.98 13.08
CA ASP A 240 18.57 -3.07 11.99
C ASP A 240 18.53 -3.63 10.56
N GLY A 241 17.32 -3.82 10.02
CA GLY A 241 17.09 -4.18 8.62
C GLY A 241 17.00 -2.97 7.68
N PHE A 242 18.14 -2.37 7.33
CA PHE A 242 18.26 -1.53 6.13
C PHE A 242 19.32 -2.12 5.21
N ILE A 243 18.91 -2.62 4.03
CA ILE A 243 19.85 -2.83 2.93
C ILE A 243 20.02 -1.48 2.22
N PHE A 244 21.17 -0.85 2.40
CA PHE A 244 21.59 0.27 1.57
C PHE A 244 21.97 -0.24 0.19
N VAL A 245 21.15 0.04 -0.84
CA VAL A 245 21.64 0.06 -2.21
C VAL A 245 22.06 1.49 -2.52
N ASN A 246 23.37 1.74 -2.43
CA ASN A 246 23.94 3.05 -2.70
C ASN A 246 24.03 3.25 -4.21
N TYR A 247 23.27 4.21 -4.76
CA TYR A 247 23.49 4.71 -6.12
C TYR A 247 23.83 6.20 -6.07
N SER A 248 25.04 6.50 -6.50
CA SER A 248 25.51 7.86 -6.77
C SER A 248 24.71 8.46 -7.94
N GLU A 249 23.92 9.49 -7.65
CA GLU A 249 23.30 10.33 -8.69
C GLU A 249 24.39 11.12 -9.43
N GLY A 250 24.84 10.58 -10.56
CA GLY A 250 25.68 11.30 -11.51
C GLY A 250 24.86 12.33 -12.30
N GLN A 251 24.56 13.48 -11.69
CA GLN A 251 24.12 14.67 -12.42
C GLN A 251 25.35 15.44 -12.94
N ALA A 252 25.78 15.14 -14.17
CA ALA A 252 26.73 16.01 -14.88
C ALA A 252 25.96 17.21 -15.48
N LYS A 253 26.12 18.39 -14.87
CA LYS A 253 25.77 19.67 -15.49
C LYS A 253 26.77 19.96 -16.61
N LEU A 254 26.27 20.08 -17.84
CA LEU A 254 27.02 20.69 -18.94
C LEU A 254 27.21 22.18 -18.64
N HIS A 255 28.44 22.57 -18.34
CA HIS A 255 28.87 23.96 -18.35
C HIS A 255 29.72 24.18 -19.60
N LEU A 256 29.25 25.07 -20.47
CA LEU A 256 29.89 25.42 -21.73
C LEU A 256 30.91 26.53 -21.47
N GLN A 257 32.22 26.23 -21.51
CA GLN A 257 33.24 27.25 -21.79
C GLN A 257 34.61 26.68 -22.22
N ALA A 258 35.00 27.09 -23.44
CA ALA A 258 36.33 27.35 -24.01
C ALA A 258 37.43 26.26 -24.04
N GLN A 259 38.02 26.15 -25.25
CA GLN A 259 39.04 25.23 -25.75
C GLN A 259 40.41 25.32 -25.06
N VAL A 260 41.08 24.16 -24.87
CA VAL A 260 42.51 23.93 -25.20
C VAL A 260 42.71 22.46 -25.60
N ASN A 261 43.45 22.22 -26.69
CA ASN A 261 43.78 20.95 -27.35
C ASN A 261 44.43 19.88 -26.45
N HIS A 262 44.02 18.60 -26.60
CA HIS A 262 44.86 17.38 -26.69
C HIS A 262 44.00 16.12 -26.99
N PRO A 263 44.59 15.01 -27.51
CA PRO A 263 43.99 14.18 -28.57
C PRO A 263 43.00 13.11 -28.09
N HIS A 264 42.03 12.83 -28.97
CA HIS A 264 41.02 11.75 -28.98
C HIS A 264 40.89 10.85 -27.73
N PRO A 265 39.74 10.87 -27.04
CA PRO A 265 39.30 9.73 -26.26
C PRO A 265 38.51 8.75 -27.15
N ASN A 266 38.87 7.48 -27.00
CA ASN A 266 38.21 6.31 -27.52
C ASN A 266 36.70 6.33 -27.30
N HIS A 267 36.01 5.73 -28.27
CA HIS A 267 34.68 5.10 -28.21
C HIS A 267 34.03 5.16 -26.83
N MET A 268 32.99 5.97 -26.69
CA MET A 268 32.08 5.91 -25.54
C MET A 268 31.62 4.46 -25.37
N GLU A 269 32.06 3.80 -24.30
CA GLU A 269 31.49 2.53 -23.87
C GLU A 269 30.00 2.75 -23.61
N VAL A 270 29.18 2.18 -24.49
CA VAL A 270 27.74 2.06 -24.28
C VAL A 270 27.56 1.32 -22.95
N ARG A 271 27.06 2.04 -21.94
CA ARG A 271 26.92 1.55 -20.57
C ARG A 271 26.18 0.20 -20.58
N SER A 272 26.85 -0.84 -20.08
CA SER A 272 26.44 -2.26 -20.14
C SER A 272 25.20 -2.64 -19.32
N TYR A 273 24.51 -1.68 -18.69
CA TYR A 273 23.35 -1.93 -17.82
C TYR A 273 22.10 -2.40 -18.57
N SER A 274 21.99 -2.16 -19.88
CA SER A 274 20.87 -2.60 -20.71
C SER A 274 21.02 -4.03 -21.24
N LYS A 275 22.19 -4.67 -21.06
CA LYS A 275 22.43 -6.04 -21.51
C LYS A 275 22.17 -7.01 -20.36
N LEU A 276 21.30 -7.98 -20.61
CA LEU A 276 21.03 -9.05 -19.67
C LEU A 276 22.28 -9.93 -19.52
N LYS A 277 22.70 -10.16 -18.27
CA LYS A 277 23.80 -11.08 -17.97
C LYS A 277 23.37 -12.52 -18.29
N PRO A 278 24.25 -13.36 -18.86
CA PRO A 278 23.95 -14.78 -19.03
C PRO A 278 23.55 -15.43 -17.70
N GLY A 279 22.47 -16.22 -17.69
CA GLY A 279 21.93 -16.85 -16.49
C GLY A 279 21.20 -15.91 -15.53
N TYR A 280 20.81 -14.72 -16.00
CA TYR A 280 19.95 -13.79 -15.26
C TYR A 280 18.67 -13.54 -16.07
N ARG A 281 17.61 -13.14 -15.37
CA ARG A 281 16.37 -12.63 -15.95
C ARG A 281 16.05 -11.25 -15.39
N TRP A 282 15.27 -10.47 -16.13
CA TRP A 282 14.71 -9.22 -15.60
C TRP A 282 13.52 -9.51 -14.71
N GLU A 283 13.50 -8.90 -13.53
CA GLU A 283 12.39 -8.96 -12.59
C GLU A 283 11.98 -7.55 -12.19
N ARG A 284 10.66 -7.31 -12.16
CA ARG A 284 10.09 -6.04 -11.75
C ARG A 284 10.02 -5.99 -10.23
N GLN A 285 10.59 -4.96 -9.62
CA GLN A 285 10.50 -4.69 -8.19
C GLN A 285 9.92 -3.32 -7.93
N LEU A 286 9.11 -3.22 -6.88
CA LEU A 286 8.57 -1.95 -6.40
C LEU A 286 9.49 -1.42 -5.30
N VAL A 287 10.12 -0.28 -5.54
CA VAL A 287 11.14 0.30 -4.67
C VAL A 287 10.60 1.59 -4.04
N PHE A 288 10.84 1.76 -2.74
CA PHE A 288 10.51 3.00 -2.04
C PHE A 288 11.37 4.17 -2.57
N ARG A 289 10.73 5.29 -2.89
CA ARG A 289 11.38 6.47 -3.46
C ARG A 289 11.46 7.63 -2.48
N SER A 290 10.35 7.99 -1.85
CA SER A 290 10.28 9.14 -0.94
C SER A 290 8.98 9.14 -0.14
N LYS A 291 8.85 10.08 0.80
CA LYS A 291 7.63 10.30 1.58
C LYS A 291 7.32 11.78 1.81
N LEU A 292 6.05 12.12 2.00
CA LEU A 292 5.60 13.43 2.50
C LEU A 292 5.13 13.27 3.94
N THR A 293 5.68 14.09 4.84
CA THR A 293 5.41 14.02 6.27
C THR A 293 4.99 15.36 6.88
N MET A 294 5.20 16.47 6.18
CA MET A 294 5.06 17.80 6.79
C MET A 294 3.60 18.24 6.94
N HIS A 295 2.72 17.86 6.00
CA HIS A 295 1.29 18.24 6.02
C HIS A 295 0.53 17.65 7.23
N THR A 296 1.00 16.52 7.74
CA THR A 296 0.51 15.89 8.96
C THR A 296 1.36 16.18 10.18
N ALA A 297 2.46 16.94 10.02
CA ALA A 297 3.46 17.17 11.05
C ALA A 297 3.92 15.85 11.73
N PHE A 298 4.17 14.82 10.93
CA PHE A 298 4.44 13.47 11.42
C PHE A 298 5.66 13.39 12.36
N ASP A 299 6.74 14.12 12.04
CA ASP A 299 7.99 14.07 12.83
C ASP A 299 7.95 14.98 14.09
N ARG A 300 6.80 15.60 14.41
CA ARG A 300 6.67 16.48 15.58
C ARG A 300 6.43 15.69 16.85
N LYS A 301 7.28 15.90 17.87
CA LYS A 301 7.16 15.25 19.19
C LYS A 301 5.84 15.58 19.91
N ASP A 302 5.28 16.76 19.66
CA ASP A 302 4.01 17.25 20.20
C ASP A 302 2.78 16.70 19.46
N ASN A 303 2.97 15.93 18.38
CA ASN A 303 1.91 15.37 17.56
C ASN A 303 1.91 13.84 17.64
N ALA A 304 1.34 13.30 18.72
CA ALA A 304 1.26 11.86 18.95
C ALA A 304 0.39 11.11 17.92
N HIS A 305 -0.52 11.81 17.23
CA HIS A 305 -1.48 11.22 16.30
C HIS A 305 -1.56 12.07 15.01
N PRO A 306 -0.63 11.87 14.06
CA PRO A 306 -0.73 12.44 12.73
C PRO A 306 -2.07 12.07 12.08
N ALA A 307 -2.67 12.99 11.31
CA ALA A 307 -3.94 12.71 10.66
C ALA A 307 -3.77 11.68 9.55
N GLU A 308 -4.60 10.64 9.54
CA GLU A 308 -4.61 9.61 8.49
C GLU A 308 -4.82 10.22 7.11
N ILE A 309 -4.16 9.67 6.09
CA ILE A 309 -4.35 10.10 4.70
C ILE A 309 -5.49 9.32 4.06
N THR A 310 -6.58 10.00 3.77
CA THR A 310 -7.83 9.37 3.33
C THR A 310 -8.08 9.49 1.84
N ALA A 311 -7.44 10.46 1.17
CA ALA A 311 -7.58 10.65 -0.27
C ALA A 311 -6.28 11.16 -0.90
N LEU A 312 -6.01 10.70 -2.12
CA LEU A 312 -4.92 11.16 -2.97
C LEU A 312 -5.44 11.45 -4.37
N GLY A 313 -4.86 12.44 -5.03
CA GLY A 313 -5.10 12.73 -6.44
C GLY A 313 -3.87 13.33 -7.09
N ILE A 314 -3.56 12.93 -8.32
CA ILE A 314 -2.45 13.49 -9.10
C ILE A 314 -3.06 14.35 -10.21
N SER A 315 -2.48 15.52 -10.45
CA SER A 315 -2.91 16.37 -11.56
C SER A 315 -2.54 15.73 -12.91
N LYS A 316 -3.33 16.03 -13.96
CA LYS A 316 -3.11 15.44 -15.30
C LYS A 316 -1.77 15.77 -15.93
N ASP A 317 -1.21 16.92 -15.58
CA ASP A 317 0.12 17.35 -15.99
C ASP A 317 1.24 16.77 -15.09
N HIS A 318 0.87 15.95 -14.11
CA HIS A 318 1.74 15.34 -13.10
C HIS A 318 2.58 16.33 -12.28
N SER A 319 2.21 17.63 -12.29
CA SER A 319 2.95 18.68 -11.58
C SER A 319 2.57 18.81 -10.11
N ARG A 320 1.40 18.27 -9.72
CA ARG A 320 0.85 18.38 -8.37
C ARG A 320 0.29 17.07 -7.85
N ILE A 321 0.38 16.91 -6.54
CA ILE A 321 -0.37 15.90 -5.79
C ILE A 321 -1.25 16.57 -4.74
N LEU A 322 -2.53 16.24 -4.78
CA LEU A 322 -3.53 16.62 -3.80
C LEU A 322 -3.61 15.53 -2.73
N VAL A 323 -3.58 15.95 -1.47
CA VAL A 323 -3.60 15.05 -0.31
C VAL A 323 -4.71 15.48 0.63
N GLY A 324 -5.72 14.62 0.80
CA GLY A 324 -6.79 14.78 1.77
C GLY A 324 -6.54 13.96 3.04
N ASP A 325 -6.85 14.52 4.20
CA ASP A 325 -6.70 13.82 5.49
C ASP A 325 -8.02 13.60 6.24
N SER A 326 -7.97 12.77 7.28
CA SER A 326 -9.10 12.45 8.17
C SER A 326 -9.64 13.64 8.96
N ARG A 327 -8.94 14.79 8.97
CA ARG A 327 -9.39 16.04 9.60
C ARG A 327 -10.11 16.97 8.59
N GLY A 328 -10.32 16.51 7.36
CA GLY A 328 -10.98 17.28 6.30
C GLY A 328 -10.09 18.34 5.66
N ARG A 329 -8.77 18.31 5.89
CA ARG A 329 -7.82 19.25 5.28
C ARG A 329 -7.40 18.71 3.92
N VAL A 330 -7.17 19.62 2.97
CA VAL A 330 -6.63 19.30 1.65
C VAL A 330 -5.35 20.09 1.42
N PHE A 331 -4.29 19.38 1.09
CA PHE A 331 -2.97 19.93 0.76
C PHE A 331 -2.70 19.76 -0.73
N SER A 332 -2.02 20.72 -1.33
CA SER A 332 -1.53 20.63 -2.70
C SER A 332 -0.02 20.74 -2.68
N TRP A 333 0.66 19.66 -3.02
CA TRP A 333 2.10 19.60 -3.14
C TRP A 333 2.49 19.75 -4.61
N SER A 334 3.55 20.49 -4.89
CA SER A 334 4.11 20.66 -6.23
C SER A 334 5.62 20.66 -6.17
N VAL A 335 6.28 20.15 -7.20
CA VAL A 335 7.73 20.33 -7.36
C VAL A 335 7.96 21.77 -7.83
N SER A 336 8.64 22.58 -7.02
CA SER A 336 9.05 23.92 -7.45
C SER A 336 10.32 23.84 -8.29
N ASP A 337 10.33 24.41 -9.50
CA ASP A 337 11.52 24.51 -10.35
C ASP A 337 12.65 25.36 -9.72
N GLN A 338 12.35 26.10 -8.65
CA GLN A 338 13.33 26.88 -7.87
C GLN A 338 13.29 26.50 -6.38
N PRO A 339 14.19 25.58 -5.94
CA PRO A 339 14.33 25.26 -4.53
C PRO A 339 14.62 26.53 -3.71
N GLY A 340 13.76 26.83 -2.72
CA GLY A 340 14.06 27.83 -1.69
C GLY A 340 13.49 29.25 -1.85
N ARG A 341 12.64 29.54 -2.86
CA ARG A 341 11.93 30.84 -2.96
C ARG A 341 10.49 30.84 -2.45
N SER A 342 9.85 29.66 -2.33
CA SER A 342 8.49 29.53 -1.80
C SER A 342 8.51 29.43 -0.28
N ALA A 343 7.51 30.02 0.40
CA ALA A 343 7.27 29.75 1.82
C ALA A 343 7.05 28.25 1.99
N ALA A 344 7.85 27.59 2.83
CA ALA A 344 7.76 26.13 2.98
C ALA A 344 6.55 25.77 3.87
N ASP A 345 5.88 24.67 3.55
CA ASP A 345 4.61 24.28 4.19
C ASP A 345 4.68 24.08 5.71
N HIS A 346 5.87 23.85 6.28
CA HIS A 346 6.07 23.74 7.73
C HIS A 346 6.27 25.07 8.45
N TRP A 347 6.27 26.20 7.74
CA TRP A 347 6.45 27.51 8.34
C TRP A 347 5.22 27.90 9.14
N VAL A 348 5.44 28.37 10.36
CA VAL A 348 4.37 28.94 11.17
C VAL A 348 3.80 30.14 10.42
N LYS A 349 2.48 30.17 10.22
CA LYS A 349 1.78 31.31 9.60
C LYS A 349 2.04 32.57 10.43
N ASP A 350 2.22 33.70 9.76
CA ASP A 350 2.58 34.98 10.41
C ASP A 350 1.58 35.45 11.48
N GLU A 351 0.34 34.96 11.43
CA GLU A 351 -0.70 35.25 12.42
C GLU A 351 -0.46 34.62 13.80
N GLY A 352 0.49 33.68 13.94
CA GLY A 352 0.70 32.89 15.16
C GLY A 352 1.87 33.28 16.06
N GLY A 353 2.69 34.28 15.72
CA GLY A 353 3.87 34.63 16.51
C GLY A 353 4.17 36.12 16.56
N ASP A 354 3.91 36.75 17.70
CA ASP A 354 4.23 38.14 18.00
C ASP A 354 5.63 38.31 18.63
N SER A 355 6.32 37.20 18.88
CA SER A 355 7.61 37.17 19.56
C SER A 355 8.56 36.10 19.00
N CYS A 356 9.86 36.34 19.15
CA CYS A 356 10.92 35.45 18.71
C CYS A 356 10.90 34.14 19.51
N SER A 357 10.87 33.00 18.83
CA SER A 357 10.86 31.66 19.46
C SER A 357 12.15 31.33 20.23
N GLY A 358 13.23 32.09 20.02
CA GLY A 358 14.53 31.86 20.67
C GLY A 358 14.82 32.76 21.87
N CYS A 359 14.33 34.01 21.86
CA CYS A 359 14.64 34.98 22.93
C CYS A 359 13.41 35.76 23.42
N SER A 360 12.22 35.41 22.94
CA SER A 360 10.93 36.02 23.31
C SER A 360 10.80 37.53 23.03
N VAL A 361 11.76 38.15 22.32
CA VAL A 361 11.64 39.56 21.93
C VAL A 361 10.42 39.73 21.03
N ARG A 362 9.57 40.73 21.32
CA ARG A 362 8.41 41.03 20.49
C ARG A 362 8.84 41.61 19.15
N PHE A 363 8.21 41.13 18.10
CA PHE A 363 8.43 41.65 16.76
C PHE A 363 7.81 43.03 16.60
N SER A 364 8.49 43.89 15.85
CA SER A 364 8.08 45.26 15.60
C SER A 364 8.53 45.69 14.20
N LEU A 365 8.30 46.95 13.82
CA LEU A 365 8.78 47.46 12.53
C LEU A 365 10.32 47.42 12.41
N THR A 366 11.03 47.55 13.53
CA THR A 366 12.50 47.46 13.58
C THR A 366 12.98 46.03 13.80
N GLU A 367 12.26 45.25 14.62
CA GLU A 367 12.57 43.84 14.88
C GLU A 367 11.76 42.93 13.94
N ARG A 368 12.29 42.72 12.74
CA ARG A 368 11.63 41.96 11.67
C ARG A 368 11.55 40.46 11.97
N ARG A 369 10.48 39.85 11.45
CA ARG A 369 10.22 38.40 11.50
C ARG A 369 11.07 37.65 10.50
N HIS A 370 11.66 36.53 10.92
CA HIS A 370 12.39 35.62 10.04
C HIS A 370 12.08 34.15 10.35
N HIS A 371 11.59 33.41 9.36
CA HIS A 371 11.45 31.96 9.48
C HIS A 371 12.79 31.23 9.37
N CYS A 372 13.00 30.30 10.29
CA CYS A 372 14.04 29.29 10.15
C CYS A 372 13.64 28.27 9.09
N ARG A 373 14.46 28.10 8.04
CA ARG A 373 14.18 27.14 6.96
C ARG A 373 14.10 25.68 7.43
N ASN A 374 14.81 25.33 8.51
CA ASN A 374 14.76 23.97 9.07
C ASN A 374 13.49 23.72 9.91
N CYS A 375 13.30 24.40 11.06
CA CYS A 375 12.16 24.13 11.94
C CYS A 375 10.86 24.89 11.62
N GLY A 376 10.88 25.91 10.75
CA GLY A 376 9.70 26.69 10.36
C GLY A 376 9.23 27.72 11.39
N GLN A 377 9.87 27.83 12.55
CA GLN A 377 9.52 28.79 13.61
C GLN A 377 10.01 30.21 13.30
N LEU A 378 9.40 31.20 13.98
CA LEU A 378 9.70 32.63 13.84
C LEU A 378 10.83 33.07 14.78
N PHE A 379 11.80 33.81 14.26
CA PHE A 379 12.96 34.30 14.99
C PHE A 379 13.30 35.74 14.62
N CYS A 380 13.97 36.44 15.54
CA CYS A 380 14.62 37.71 15.28
C CYS A 380 15.89 37.54 14.43
N GLN A 381 16.45 38.64 13.95
CA GLN A 381 17.67 38.62 13.13
C GLN A 381 18.85 37.96 13.87
N LYS A 382 18.98 38.19 15.19
CA LYS A 382 20.06 37.63 16.00
C LYS A 382 19.96 36.12 16.17
N CYS A 383 18.76 35.61 16.50
CA CYS A 383 18.54 34.18 16.73
C CYS A 383 18.53 33.33 15.45
N SER A 384 18.36 33.96 14.28
CA SER A 384 18.34 33.30 12.96
C SER A 384 19.48 33.72 12.03
N ARG A 385 20.58 34.26 12.55
CA ARG A 385 21.70 34.74 11.74
C ARG A 385 22.49 33.66 11.00
N PHE A 386 22.25 32.40 11.32
CA PHE A 386 23.05 31.28 10.85
C PHE A 386 22.56 30.79 9.48
N GLN A 387 23.46 30.19 8.70
CA GLN A 387 23.13 29.55 7.44
C GLN A 387 23.67 28.12 7.42
N SER A 388 22.87 27.18 6.92
CA SER A 388 23.29 25.80 6.73
C SER A 388 22.54 25.19 5.55
N GLU A 389 23.12 24.18 4.91
CA GLU A 389 22.38 23.34 3.96
C GLU A 389 21.48 22.37 4.75
N ILE A 390 20.36 21.99 4.16
CA ILE A 390 19.38 21.12 4.82
C ILE A 390 19.17 19.90 3.91
N LYS A 391 20.03 18.87 4.08
CA LYS A 391 20.03 17.65 3.27
C LYS A 391 18.65 16.98 3.22
N ARG A 392 17.97 16.86 4.37
CA ARG A 392 16.63 16.27 4.47
C ARG A 392 15.55 16.99 3.64
N LEU A 393 15.75 18.28 3.32
CA LEU A 393 14.84 19.09 2.50
C LEU A 393 15.35 19.24 1.05
N LYS A 394 16.44 18.54 0.68
CA LYS A 394 17.13 18.69 -0.62
C LYS A 394 17.52 20.14 -0.94
N ILE A 395 17.80 20.94 0.09
CA ILE A 395 18.29 22.31 -0.05
C ILE A 395 19.81 22.26 0.04
N SER A 396 20.47 22.23 -1.11
CA SER A 396 21.93 22.15 -1.26
C SER A 396 22.65 23.51 -1.20
N SER A 397 21.91 24.62 -1.21
CA SER A 397 22.46 25.95 -0.95
C SER A 397 22.29 26.33 0.53
N PRO A 398 23.27 27.03 1.14
CA PRO A 398 23.12 27.50 2.52
C PRO A 398 21.90 28.41 2.69
N VAL A 399 21.02 28.06 3.62
CA VAL A 399 19.81 28.81 3.91
C VAL A 399 19.72 29.19 5.39
N ARG A 400 18.97 30.27 5.66
CA ARG A 400 18.81 30.81 7.01
C ARG A 400 18.21 29.78 7.98
N VAL A 401 18.87 29.55 9.10
CA VAL A 401 18.39 28.66 10.17
C VAL A 401 18.56 29.32 11.54
N CYS A 402 17.77 28.88 12.52
CA CYS A 402 17.96 29.30 13.90
C CYS A 402 19.23 28.66 14.49
N GLN A 403 19.71 29.23 15.60
CA GLN A 403 20.90 28.75 16.30
C GLN A 403 20.84 27.25 16.62
N ASN A 404 19.71 26.79 17.16
CA ASN A 404 19.54 25.37 17.53
C ASN A 404 19.60 24.45 16.30
N CYS A 405 18.92 24.83 15.23
CA CYS A 405 18.96 24.08 13.97
C CYS A 405 20.35 24.09 13.33
N TYR A 406 21.10 25.18 13.46
CA TYR A 406 22.47 25.25 12.95
C TYR A 406 23.38 24.22 13.63
N TYR A 407 23.37 24.18 14.97
CA TYR A 407 24.20 23.23 15.71
C TYR A 407 23.82 21.78 15.43
N ASN A 408 22.52 21.45 15.37
CA ASN A 408 22.07 20.09 15.07
C ASN A 408 22.50 19.65 13.65
N LEU A 409 22.34 20.51 12.65
CA LEU A 409 22.72 20.20 11.27
C LEU A 409 24.24 20.05 11.09
N GLN A 410 25.04 20.76 11.89
CA GLN A 410 26.50 20.59 11.90
C GLN A 410 26.90 19.26 12.56
N HIS A 411 26.22 18.87 13.63
CA HIS A 411 26.47 17.60 14.29
C HIS A 411 26.12 16.40 13.39
N GLU A 412 25.01 16.48 12.64
CA GLU A 412 24.64 15.47 11.65
C GLU A 412 25.69 15.32 10.53
N ARG A 413 26.35 16.40 10.12
CA ARG A 413 27.47 16.33 9.15
C ARG A 413 28.69 15.62 9.74
N GLY A 414 29.05 15.95 10.98
CA GLY A 414 30.21 15.34 11.65
C GLY A 414 30.06 13.83 11.89
N SER A 415 28.83 13.34 12.07
CA SER A 415 28.56 11.90 12.23
C SER A 415 28.58 11.11 10.92
N GLU A 416 28.30 11.73 9.77
CA GLU A 416 28.41 11.06 8.45
C GLU A 416 29.86 11.03 7.93
N GLU A 417 30.75 11.89 8.45
CA GLU A 417 32.17 11.98 8.09
C GLU A 417 33.10 11.39 9.18
N GLY A 418 32.66 10.33 9.88
CA GLY A 418 33.51 9.56 10.79
C GLY A 418 34.69 8.88 10.07
N PRO A 419 35.81 8.60 10.77
CA PRO A 419 37.10 8.37 10.13
C PRO A 419 37.07 7.12 9.27
N LYS A 420 37.37 7.29 7.98
CA LYS A 420 37.85 6.22 7.12
C LYS A 420 39.24 5.82 7.63
N ASN A 421 39.29 4.88 8.57
CA ASN A 421 40.48 4.08 8.82
C ASN A 421 40.31 2.72 8.15
#